data_AF-A0A1I0EQ64-F1
#
_entry.id   AF-A0A1I0EQ64-F1
#
_cell.length_a   1.000
_cell.length_b   1.000
_cell.length_c   1.000
_cell.angle_alpha   90.00
_cell.angle_beta   90.00
_cell.angle_gamma   90.00
#
_symmetry.space_group_name_H-M   'P 1'
#
loop_
_entity.id
_entity.type
_entity.pdbx_description
1 polymer ?
#
loop_
_entity_poly.entity_id
_entity_poly.type
_entity_poly.pdbx_seq_one_letter_code
_entity_poly.pdbx_strand_id
1 'polypeptide(L)'
;MLRRLLVSAVLAGSALAGPVAASAPALAAAQAQASAACTYKRDGNVWRCITPGAYCPKAAHSRYGYAKTTGKRYRCTQYTRTTWRWKRA
;
A
#
# COMPACT_ATOMS: atom_id res chain seq x y z
N MET A 1 -15.28 -59.13 -19.74
CA MET A 1 -14.61 -60.30 -19.15
C MET A 1 -13.16 -60.29 -19.58
N LEU A 2 -12.23 -60.35 -18.60
CA LEU A 2 -10.82 -60.79 -18.72
C LEU A 2 -9.96 -60.09 -19.80
N ARG A 3 -8.78 -59.51 -19.52
CA ARG A 3 -7.73 -59.95 -18.61
C ARG A 3 -6.52 -59.02 -18.86
N ARG A 4 -5.51 -59.18 -18.01
CA ARG A 4 -4.08 -58.83 -18.18
C ARG A 4 -3.69 -57.43 -17.71
N LEU A 5 -2.62 -57.23 -16.96
CA LEU A 5 -1.77 -58.01 -16.04
C LEU A 5 -0.68 -56.97 -15.69
N LEU A 6 -0.35 -56.86 -14.40
CA LEU A 6 0.96 -56.55 -13.80
C LEU A 6 1.90 -55.55 -14.50
N VAL A 7 2.48 -54.63 -13.72
CA VAL A 7 3.93 -54.64 -13.40
C VAL A 7 4.25 -53.47 -12.47
N SER A 8 4.92 -53.81 -11.38
CA SER A 8 5.48 -52.95 -10.34
C SER A 8 6.68 -52.15 -10.85
N ALA A 9 6.85 -50.90 -10.41
CA ALA A 9 8.16 -50.25 -10.38
C ALA A 9 8.23 -49.27 -9.20
N VAL A 10 8.99 -49.71 -8.20
CA VAL A 10 9.53 -48.96 -7.06
C VAL A 10 10.32 -47.74 -7.54
N LEU A 11 10.27 -46.62 -6.81
CA LEU A 11 11.45 -45.81 -6.52
C LEU A 11 11.22 -44.97 -5.25
N ALA A 12 12.05 -45.28 -4.27
CA ALA A 12 12.20 -44.61 -2.99
C ALA A 12 13.06 -43.34 -3.11
N GLY A 13 12.97 -42.48 -2.09
CA GLY A 13 13.86 -41.34 -1.85
C GLY A 13 13.21 -40.01 -2.27
N SER A 14 13.19 -38.94 -1.47
CA SER A 14 14.04 -38.58 -0.33
C SER A 14 13.28 -37.55 0.51
N ALA A 15 13.06 -37.83 1.80
CA ALA A 15 12.54 -36.84 2.74
C ALA A 15 13.69 -35.91 3.16
N LEU A 16 13.84 -34.79 2.44
CA LEU A 16 14.68 -33.68 2.87
C LEU A 16 13.95 -32.91 3.97
N ALA A 17 14.40 -33.11 5.22
CA ALA A 17 14.08 -32.25 6.34
C ALA A 17 14.68 -30.85 6.07
N GLY A 18 13.84 -29.88 5.72
CA GLY A 18 14.20 -28.47 5.67
C GLY A 18 13.82 -27.77 6.98
N PRO A 19 14.72 -27.00 7.61
CA PRO A 19 14.39 -26.24 8.80
C PRO A 19 13.44 -25.07 8.49
N VAL A 20 12.58 -24.81 9.47
CA VAL A 20 11.42 -23.92 9.46
C VAL A 20 11.77 -22.48 9.07
N ALA A 21 11.03 -21.94 8.09
CA ALA A 21 11.08 -20.53 7.75
C ALA A 21 10.28 -19.73 8.79
N ALA A 22 10.97 -19.02 9.69
CA ALA A 22 10.36 -18.00 10.54
C ALA A 22 10.04 -16.77 9.68
N SER A 23 8.79 -16.67 9.23
CA SER A 23 8.29 -15.51 8.49
C SER A 23 8.02 -14.36 9.47
N ALA A 24 8.97 -13.44 9.62
CA ALA A 24 8.74 -12.16 10.26
C ALA A 24 7.76 -11.30 9.41
N PRO A 25 6.75 -10.63 9.99
CA PRO A 25 5.85 -9.79 9.23
C PRO A 25 6.60 -8.58 8.70
N ALA A 26 6.70 -8.49 7.37
CA ALA A 26 7.21 -7.32 6.68
C ALA A 26 6.32 -6.11 7.02
N LEU A 27 6.87 -5.16 7.77
CA LEU A 27 6.29 -3.83 7.90
C LEU A 27 6.20 -3.21 6.50
N ALA A 28 5.00 -3.13 5.96
CA ALA A 28 4.71 -2.46 4.71
C ALA A 28 5.12 -0.99 4.84
N ALA A 29 6.30 -0.66 4.31
CA ALA A 29 6.76 0.70 4.15
C ALA A 29 5.78 1.42 3.22
N ALA A 30 4.95 2.29 3.80
CA ALA A 30 4.08 3.17 3.05
C ALA A 30 4.96 4.09 2.19
N GLN A 31 5.19 3.72 0.93
CA GLN A 31 5.87 4.54 -0.06
C GLN A 31 5.04 5.80 -0.29
N ALA A 32 5.42 6.89 0.38
CA ALA A 32 4.93 8.21 0.06
C ALA A 32 5.54 8.63 -1.28
N GLN A 33 4.88 8.27 -2.39
CA GLN A 33 5.24 8.74 -3.72
C GLN A 33 5.07 10.26 -3.78
N ALA A 34 6.20 10.97 -3.61
CA ALA A 34 6.31 12.40 -3.79
C ALA A 34 6.03 12.74 -5.26
N SER A 35 4.77 13.05 -5.57
CA SER A 35 4.37 13.54 -6.88
C SER A 35 4.58 15.05 -6.94
N ALA A 36 5.10 15.52 -8.08
CA ALA A 36 5.53 16.88 -8.36
C ALA A 36 4.75 17.96 -7.59
N ALA A 37 5.50 18.85 -6.92
CA ALA A 37 4.97 19.89 -6.04
C ALA A 37 4.12 20.89 -6.83
N CYS A 38 2.82 20.63 -6.90
CA CYS A 38 1.85 21.59 -7.39
C CYS A 38 1.45 22.52 -6.24
N THR A 39 1.36 23.83 -6.50
CA THR A 39 0.94 24.81 -5.50
C THR A 39 -0.49 24.50 -5.08
N TYR A 40 -0.69 24.26 -3.79
CA TYR A 40 -2.00 24.02 -3.19
C TYR A 40 -2.94 25.18 -3.52
N LYS A 41 -4.08 24.89 -4.13
CA LYS A 41 -5.11 25.90 -4.43
C LYS A 41 -6.38 25.55 -3.67
N ARG A 42 -6.88 26.49 -2.86
CA ARG A 42 -8.20 26.35 -2.24
C ARG A 42 -9.27 26.69 -3.27
N ASP A 43 -10.17 25.76 -3.49
CA ASP A 43 -11.29 25.86 -4.44
C ASP A 43 -12.57 25.66 -3.63
N GLY A 44 -13.12 26.77 -3.10
CA GLY A 44 -14.21 26.74 -2.12
C GLY A 44 -13.86 25.94 -0.86
N ASN A 45 -14.51 24.79 -0.69
CA ASN A 45 -14.35 23.90 0.46
C ASN A 45 -13.35 22.76 0.26
N VAL A 46 -12.76 22.64 -0.94
CA VAL A 46 -11.82 21.57 -1.27
C VAL A 46 -10.46 22.13 -1.63
N TRP A 47 -9.40 21.37 -1.32
CA TRP A 47 -8.05 21.69 -1.74
C TRP A 47 -7.75 20.98 -3.06
N ARG A 48 -7.42 21.72 -4.11
CA ARG A 48 -6.96 21.15 -5.38
C ARG A 48 -5.45 21.19 -5.43
N CYS A 49 -4.90 20.35 -6.29
CA CYS A 49 -3.46 20.24 -6.48
C CYS A 49 -2.75 19.85 -5.18
N ILE A 50 -3.26 18.83 -4.48
CA ILE A 50 -2.55 18.28 -3.33
C ILE A 50 -1.54 17.20 -3.75
N THR A 51 -0.44 17.10 -3.00
CA THR A 51 0.51 16.00 -3.14
C THR A 51 0.17 14.91 -2.13
N PRO A 52 -0.16 13.68 -2.58
CA PRO A 52 -0.30 12.50 -1.72
C PRO A 52 0.87 12.34 -0.74
N GLY A 53 0.58 12.13 0.54
CA GLY A 53 1.60 11.91 1.58
C GLY A 53 2.37 13.16 2.01
N ALA A 54 2.23 14.30 1.32
CA ALA A 54 2.88 15.55 1.69
C ALA A 54 2.23 16.18 2.93
N TYR A 55 2.96 17.10 3.57
CA TYR A 55 2.43 17.93 4.64
C TYR A 55 1.33 18.85 4.11
N CYS A 56 0.25 18.96 4.88
CA CYS A 56 -0.85 19.86 4.57
C CYS A 56 -0.76 21.16 5.37
N PRO A 57 -1.22 22.28 4.79
CA PRO A 57 -1.23 23.57 5.48
C PRO A 57 -2.24 23.56 6.63
N LYS A 58 -2.04 24.41 7.64
CA LYS A 58 -2.93 24.52 8.82
C LYS A 58 -4.40 24.73 8.45
N ALA A 59 -4.67 25.56 7.44
CA ALA A 59 -6.02 25.81 6.93
C ALA A 59 -6.69 24.57 6.30
N ALA A 60 -5.91 23.54 5.96
CA ALA A 60 -6.39 22.29 5.42
C ALA A 60 -6.60 21.20 6.49
N HIS A 61 -6.25 21.43 7.76
CA HIS A 61 -6.43 20.42 8.81
C HIS A 61 -7.86 19.89 8.83
N SER A 62 -8.00 18.56 8.80
CA SER A 62 -9.28 17.83 8.73
C SER A 62 -10.11 18.04 7.47
N ARG A 63 -9.62 18.79 6.48
CA ARG A 63 -10.28 19.03 5.18
C ARG A 63 -9.88 17.99 4.14
N TYR A 64 -10.64 17.97 3.04
CA TYR A 64 -10.39 17.12 1.89
C TYR A 64 -9.65 17.88 0.79
N GLY A 65 -8.84 17.13 0.04
CA GLY A 65 -8.18 17.62 -1.15
C GLY A 65 -8.08 16.56 -2.23
N TYR A 66 -7.84 17.02 -3.46
CA TYR A 66 -7.77 16.20 -4.66
C TYR A 66 -6.42 16.36 -5.33
N ALA A 67 -5.74 15.23 -5.56
CA ALA A 67 -4.47 15.22 -6.25
C ALA A 67 -4.69 15.54 -7.73
N LYS A 68 -3.95 16.52 -8.29
CA LYS A 68 -4.15 16.98 -9.67
C LYS A 68 -3.97 15.84 -10.68
N THR A 69 -2.93 15.03 -10.48
CA THR A 69 -2.53 13.97 -11.43
C THR A 69 -3.45 12.76 -11.41
N THR A 70 -4.00 12.41 -10.25
CA THR A 70 -4.80 11.19 -10.10
C THR A 70 -6.29 11.46 -9.89
N GLY A 71 -6.69 12.71 -9.63
CA GLY A 71 -8.05 13.07 -9.26
C GLY A 71 -8.54 12.44 -7.95
N LYS A 72 -7.68 11.69 -7.24
CA LYS A 72 -8.07 10.94 -6.05
C LYS A 72 -8.24 11.87 -4.86
N ARG A 73 -9.19 11.51 -3.99
CA ARG A 73 -9.50 12.21 -2.75
C ARG A 73 -8.54 11.79 -1.64
N TYR A 74 -8.04 12.77 -0.91
CA TYR A 74 -7.25 12.58 0.31
C TYR A 74 -7.80 13.50 1.38
N ARG A 75 -7.57 13.14 2.64
CA ARG A 75 -7.89 13.95 3.81
C ARG A 75 -6.61 14.35 4.49
N CYS A 76 -6.51 15.61 4.86
CA CYS A 76 -5.42 16.09 5.71
C CYS A 76 -5.71 15.60 7.12
N THR A 77 -4.95 14.61 7.56
CA THR A 77 -5.10 13.97 8.88
C THR A 77 -3.83 14.17 9.69
N GLN A 78 -4.00 14.22 11.01
CA GLN A 78 -2.87 14.24 11.92
C GLN A 78 -2.06 12.97 11.77
N TYR A 79 -0.77 13.12 11.48
CA TYR A 79 0.17 12.01 11.32
C TYR A 79 0.98 11.81 12.62
N THR A 80 1.42 12.91 13.24
CA THR A 80 2.01 12.94 14.59
C THR A 80 1.39 14.08 15.40
N ARG A 81 1.77 14.26 16.68
CA ARG A 81 1.23 15.33 17.53
C ARG A 81 1.21 16.71 16.86
N THR A 82 2.24 17.03 16.09
CA THR A 82 2.41 18.35 15.45
C THR A 82 2.28 18.34 13.94
N THR A 83 2.35 17.17 13.30
CA THR A 83 2.39 17.09 11.84
C THR A 83 1.08 16.57 11.25
N TRP A 84 0.69 17.18 10.15
CA TRP A 84 -0.50 16.80 9.39
C TRP A 84 -0.09 16.50 7.96
N ARG A 85 -0.63 15.42 7.41
CA ARG A 85 -0.31 14.97 6.04
C ARG A 85 -1.57 14.56 5.29
N TRP A 86 -1.52 14.68 3.97
CA TRP A 86 -2.57 14.19 3.08
C TRP A 86 -2.55 12.66 3.02
N LYS A 87 -3.53 12.02 3.66
CA LYS A 87 -3.74 10.57 3.67
C LYS A 87 -4.91 10.20 2.76
N ARG A 88 -4.84 9.06 2.07
CA ARG A 88 -5.96 8.61 1.22
C ARG A 88 -7.21 8.43 2.08
N ALA A 89 -8.33 8.95 1.59
CA ALA A 89 -9.64 8.96 2.24
C ALA A 89 -10.68 8.19 1.42
#